data_AF-A0A8T4NEY9-F1
#
_entry.id   AF-A0A8T4NEY9-F1
#
_cell.length_a   1.000
_cell.length_b   1.000
_cell.length_c   1.000
_cell.angle_alpha   90.00
_cell.angle_beta   90.00
_cell.angle_gamma   90.00
#
_symmetry.space_group_name_H-M   'P 1'
#
loop_
_entity.id
_entity.type
_entity.pdbx_description
1 polymer ?
#
loop_
_entity_poly.entity_id
_entity_poly.type
_entity_poly.pdbx_seq_one_letter_code
_entity_poly.pdbx_strand_id
1 'polypeptide(L)'
;MTLTQLILEKRVTLLIALSTLLAIMVVLLVIERRISQKRKTQQLILPEPDALKELDWLTRQHQPVETTMAEIDRIAKTFFSHTYGFKEGLDYSEMQRFFIGKNKLRAAQFSHKMMEHLYGGEPIDGYSLAVLISLLKKIISEDKPNQQQTTSLFFKIFGKFIGMRSSPKEIVQEEPSKEDMGALILENVRNLKPLIIKQEPVQMPRNLSPKSSPRESHPIINAIDSLDRIAIKVRERKNTLW
;
A
#
# COMPACT_ATOMS: atom_id res chain seq x y z
N MET A 1 -70.21 -41.99 8.31
CA MET A 1 -69.37 -40.79 8.44
C MET A 1 -70.27 -39.58 8.22
N THR A 2 -70.51 -38.77 9.26
CA THR A 2 -71.47 -37.66 9.19
C THR A 2 -70.84 -36.45 8.51
N LEU A 3 -71.62 -35.64 7.79
CA LEU A 3 -71.17 -34.38 7.18
C LEU A 3 -70.40 -33.49 8.17
N THR A 4 -70.76 -33.55 9.45
CA THR A 4 -70.08 -32.84 10.54
C THR A 4 -68.63 -33.26 10.74
N GLN A 5 -68.29 -34.55 10.59
CA GLN A 5 -66.92 -35.03 10.69
C GLN A 5 -66.07 -34.55 9.51
N LEU A 6 -66.64 -34.57 8.30
CA LEU A 6 -65.94 -34.09 7.11
C LEU A 6 -65.62 -32.59 7.22
N ILE A 7 -66.55 -31.78 7.73
CA ILE A 7 -66.32 -30.34 7.96
C ILE A 7 -65.23 -30.12 9.03
N LEU A 8 -65.22 -30.94 10.08
CA LEU A 8 -64.22 -30.85 11.14
C LEU A 8 -62.81 -31.17 10.62
N GLU A 9 -62.66 -32.25 9.86
CA GLU A 9 -61.38 -32.66 9.26
C GLU A 9 -60.82 -31.59 8.32
N LYS A 10 -61.68 -30.97 7.49
CA LYS A 10 -61.26 -29.88 6.59
C LYS A 10 -60.82 -28.63 7.35
N ARG A 11 -61.50 -28.27 8.45
CA ARG A 11 -61.09 -27.13 9.30
C ARG A 11 -59.74 -27.36 9.96
N VAL A 12 -59.51 -28.56 10.49
CA VAL A 12 -58.22 -28.93 11.10
C VAL A 12 -57.10 -28.86 10.07
N THR A 13 -57.32 -29.41 8.87
CA THR A 13 -56.32 -29.36 7.78
C THR A 13 -55.99 -27.93 7.38
N LEU A 14 -57.01 -27.05 7.29
CA LEU A 14 -56.83 -25.64 6.94
C LEU A 14 -56.04 -24.89 8.02
N LEU A 15 -56.29 -25.16 9.31
CA LEU A 15 -55.53 -24.57 10.41
C LEU A 15 -54.06 -24.96 10.41
N ILE A 16 -53.74 -26.23 10.09
CA ILE A 16 -52.36 -26.71 9.98
C ILE A 16 -51.66 -26.08 8.77
N ALA A 17 -52.35 -25.96 7.64
CA ALA A 17 -51.82 -25.28 6.45
C ALA A 17 -51.54 -23.79 6.72
N LEU A 18 -52.42 -23.12 7.48
CA LEU A 18 -52.25 -21.72 7.83
C LEU A 18 -51.07 -21.52 8.79
N SER A 19 -50.91 -22.39 9.80
CA SER A 19 -49.81 -22.28 10.77
C SER A 19 -48.45 -22.52 10.12
N THR A 20 -48.36 -23.48 9.20
CA THR A 20 -47.12 -23.76 8.45
C THR A 20 -46.75 -22.60 7.52
N LEU A 21 -47.73 -21.99 6.83
CA LEU A 21 -47.49 -20.80 6.02
C LEU A 21 -46.93 -19.64 6.85
N LEU A 22 -47.50 -19.43 8.05
CA LEU A 22 -47.08 -18.36 8.96
C LEU A 22 -45.65 -18.59 9.48
N ALA A 23 -45.30 -19.85 9.79
CA ALA A 23 -43.93 -20.21 10.19
C ALA A 23 -42.90 -19.94 9.08
N ILE A 24 -43.21 -20.27 7.83
CA ILE A 24 -42.34 -19.98 6.68
C ILE A 24 -42.13 -18.47 6.53
N MET A 25 -43.19 -17.67 6.67
CA MET A 25 -43.09 -16.22 6.59
C MET A 25 -42.15 -15.64 7.66
N VAL A 26 -42.24 -16.13 8.90
CA VAL A 26 -41.34 -15.70 10.00
C VAL A 26 -39.89 -16.04 9.69
N VAL A 27 -39.61 -17.24 9.17
CA VAL A 27 -38.25 -17.65 8.79
C VAL A 27 -37.68 -16.76 7.68
N LEU A 28 -38.47 -16.47 6.64
CA LEU A 28 -38.07 -15.55 5.57
C LEU A 28 -37.76 -14.15 6.11
N LEU A 29 -38.58 -13.64 7.03
CA LEU A 29 -38.38 -12.32 7.65
C LEU A 29 -37.09 -12.28 8.48
N VAL A 30 -36.77 -13.36 9.20
CA VAL A 30 -35.49 -13.48 9.93
C VAL A 30 -34.30 -13.51 8.97
N ILE A 31 -34.39 -14.23 7.86
CA ILE A 31 -33.34 -14.28 6.83
C ILE A 31 -33.15 -12.89 6.21
N GLU A 32 -34.23 -12.20 5.82
CA GLU A 32 -34.16 -10.84 5.28
C GLU A 32 -33.56 -9.85 6.27
N ARG A 33 -33.94 -9.91 7.55
CA ARG A 33 -33.34 -9.06 8.59
C ARG A 33 -31.85 -9.34 8.72
N ARG A 34 -31.45 -10.61 8.76
CA ARG A 34 -30.04 -11.01 8.90
C ARG A 34 -29.20 -10.59 7.68
N ILE A 35 -29.75 -10.70 6.48
CA ILE A 35 -29.09 -10.26 5.24
C ILE A 35 -29.03 -8.74 5.16
N SER A 36 -30.13 -8.04 5.49
CA SER A 36 -30.19 -6.57 5.45
C SER A 36 -29.24 -5.93 6.45
N GLN A 37 -29.05 -6.55 7.62
CA GLN A 37 -28.10 -6.09 8.62
C GLN A 37 -26.66 -6.20 8.11
N LYS A 38 -26.31 -7.30 7.43
CA LYS A 38 -25.01 -7.46 6.76
C LYS A 38 -24.83 -6.49 5.58
N ARG A 39 -25.90 -6.21 4.83
CA ARG A 39 -25.87 -5.25 3.72
C ARG A 39 -25.69 -3.81 4.20
N LYS A 40 -26.23 -3.41 5.35
CA LYS A 40 -25.97 -2.06 5.88
C LYS A 40 -24.50 -1.85 6.27
N THR A 41 -23.81 -2.92 6.71
CA THR A 41 -22.36 -2.89 6.94
C THR A 41 -21.56 -2.96 5.63
N GLN A 42 -22.11 -3.55 4.57
CA GLN A 42 -21.47 -3.68 3.24
C GLN A 42 -21.88 -2.58 2.22
N GLN A 43 -22.93 -1.81 2.45
CA GLN A 43 -23.35 -0.68 1.59
C GLN A 43 -22.82 0.67 2.11
N LEU A 44 -22.17 0.66 3.28
CA LEU A 44 -21.20 1.67 3.69
C LEU A 44 -19.80 1.38 3.15
N ILE A 45 -19.66 0.40 2.24
CA ILE A 45 -18.61 0.42 1.23
C ILE A 45 -19.00 1.59 0.31
N LEU A 46 -18.67 2.82 0.74
CA LEU A 46 -18.49 3.93 -0.17
C LEU A 46 -17.73 3.36 -1.38
N PRO A 47 -18.04 3.78 -2.63
CA PRO A 47 -17.19 3.44 -3.76
C PRO A 47 -15.77 3.74 -3.30
N GLU A 48 -14.94 2.68 -3.17
CA GLU A 48 -13.58 2.84 -2.64
C GLU A 48 -13.01 4.05 -3.36
N PRO A 49 -12.57 5.10 -2.65
CA PRO A 49 -11.88 6.19 -3.30
C PRO A 49 -10.80 5.53 -4.13
N ASP A 50 -10.95 5.61 -5.45
CA ASP A 50 -10.07 4.89 -6.36
C ASP A 50 -8.72 5.53 -6.17
N ALA A 51 -7.88 4.93 -5.32
CA ALA A 51 -6.64 5.54 -4.85
C ALA A 51 -5.75 5.92 -6.04
N LEU A 52 -5.88 5.21 -7.17
CA LEU A 52 -5.26 5.58 -8.44
C LEU A 52 -5.78 6.91 -8.99
N LYS A 53 -7.10 7.14 -9.01
CA LYS A 53 -7.69 8.42 -9.44
C LYS A 53 -7.29 9.56 -8.51
N GLU A 54 -7.24 9.33 -7.20
CA GLU A 54 -6.77 10.35 -6.25
C GLU A 54 -5.30 10.70 -6.51
N LEU A 55 -4.45 9.70 -6.71
CA LEU A 55 -3.03 9.93 -7.05
C LEU A 55 -2.86 10.61 -8.41
N ASP A 56 -3.67 10.25 -9.42
CA ASP A 56 -3.65 10.90 -10.74
C ASP A 56 -4.10 12.36 -10.64
N TRP A 57 -5.13 12.65 -9.85
CA TRP A 57 -5.57 14.02 -9.59
C TRP A 57 -4.47 14.80 -8.88
N LEU A 58 -3.86 14.22 -7.84
CA LEU A 58 -2.79 14.84 -7.07
C LEU A 58 -1.59 15.21 -7.95
N THR A 59 -1.18 14.34 -8.88
CA THR A 59 -0.07 14.65 -9.81
C THR A 59 -0.35 15.78 -10.79
N ARG A 60 -1.62 16.13 -11.03
CA ARG A 60 -2.01 17.22 -11.94
C ARG A 60 -2.10 18.56 -11.23
N GLN A 61 -2.39 18.53 -9.93
CA GLN A 61 -2.44 19.72 -9.10
C GLN A 61 -1.00 20.17 -8.81
N HIS A 62 -0.65 21.40 -9.17
CA HIS A 62 0.64 21.99 -8.84
C HIS A 62 0.59 22.52 -7.40
N GLN A 63 0.57 21.59 -6.44
CA GLN A 63 0.54 21.91 -5.01
C GLN A 63 1.97 22.00 -4.43
N PRO A 64 2.13 22.66 -3.27
CA PRO A 64 3.36 22.58 -2.49
C PRO A 64 3.70 21.14 -2.11
N VAL A 65 4.99 20.82 -2.05
CA VAL A 65 5.50 19.48 -1.79
C VAL A 65 4.99 18.92 -0.46
N GLU A 66 4.90 19.76 0.56
CA GLU A 66 4.43 19.39 1.90
C GLU A 66 2.97 18.96 1.87
N THR A 67 2.13 19.68 1.13
CA THR A 67 0.72 19.35 0.94
C THR A 67 0.57 18.06 0.15
N THR A 68 1.33 17.90 -0.92
CA THR A 68 1.32 16.66 -1.72
C THR A 68 1.78 15.46 -0.90
N MET A 69 2.80 15.61 -0.05
CA MET A 69 3.28 14.55 0.84
C MET A 69 2.23 14.14 1.86
N ALA A 70 1.52 15.09 2.47
CA ALA A 70 0.44 14.81 3.40
C ALA A 70 -0.72 14.04 2.73
N GLU A 71 -1.06 14.39 1.49
CA GLU A 71 -2.06 13.65 0.71
C GLU A 71 -1.59 12.24 0.35
N ILE A 72 -0.32 12.05 -0.02
CA ILE A 72 0.26 10.71 -0.22
C ILE A 72 0.16 9.88 1.06
N ASP A 73 0.49 10.45 2.23
CA ASP A 73 0.36 9.77 3.52
C ASP A 73 -1.08 9.31 3.77
N ARG A 74 -2.04 10.23 3.60
CA ARG A 74 -3.47 9.94 3.77
C ARG A 74 -3.94 8.82 2.83
N ILE A 75 -3.60 8.91 1.54
CA ILE A 75 -3.99 7.92 0.53
C ILE A 75 -3.37 6.57 0.85
N ALA A 76 -2.07 6.52 1.17
CA ALA A 76 -1.36 5.29 1.48
C ALA A 76 -1.91 4.61 2.73
N LYS A 77 -2.10 5.35 3.84
CA LYS A 77 -2.66 4.80 5.08
C LYS A 77 -4.09 4.31 4.90
N THR A 78 -4.92 5.05 4.17
CA THR A 78 -6.30 4.62 3.84
C THR A 78 -6.27 3.32 3.05
N PHE A 79 -5.46 3.28 1.99
CA PHE A 79 -5.31 2.10 1.16
C PHE A 79 -4.80 0.90 1.97
N PHE A 80 -3.72 1.04 2.74
CA PHE A 80 -3.17 -0.06 3.51
C PHE A 80 -4.09 -0.54 4.63
N SER A 81 -4.78 0.39 5.31
CA SER A 81 -5.83 0.06 6.28
C SER A 81 -6.91 -0.81 5.66
N HIS A 82 -7.42 -0.40 4.49
CA HIS A 82 -8.49 -1.13 3.81
C HIS A 82 -8.03 -2.47 3.24
N THR A 83 -6.88 -2.51 2.56
CA THR A 83 -6.37 -3.71 1.87
C THR A 83 -5.78 -4.74 2.83
N TYR A 84 -5.10 -4.30 3.89
CA TYR A 84 -4.35 -5.18 4.80
C TYR A 84 -4.94 -5.27 6.21
N GLY A 85 -6.00 -4.50 6.52
CA GLY A 85 -6.69 -4.54 7.81
C GLY A 85 -5.90 -3.91 8.94
N PHE A 86 -5.06 -2.91 8.66
CA PHE A 86 -4.34 -2.19 9.71
C PHE A 86 -5.26 -1.33 10.56
N LYS A 87 -4.85 -1.08 11.81
CA LYS A 87 -5.48 -0.07 12.65
C LYS A 87 -5.13 1.32 12.12
N GLU A 88 -6.06 2.26 12.26
CA GLU A 88 -5.79 3.67 11.99
C GLU A 88 -4.61 4.16 12.84
N GLY A 89 -3.67 4.86 12.22
CA GLY A 89 -2.50 5.41 12.91
C GLY A 89 -1.32 4.46 13.09
N LEU A 90 -1.33 3.27 12.48
CA LEU A 90 -0.14 2.40 12.45
C LEU A 90 1.06 3.14 11.83
N ASP A 91 2.25 2.97 12.40
CA ASP A 91 3.46 3.63 11.91
C ASP A 91 4.05 2.89 10.69
N TYR A 92 4.70 3.63 9.79
CA TYR A 92 5.38 3.08 8.62
C TYR A 92 6.50 2.10 9.00
N SER A 93 7.15 2.28 10.15
CA SER A 93 8.13 1.34 10.67
C SER A 93 7.51 -0.05 10.94
N GLU A 94 6.30 -0.07 11.49
CA GLU A 94 5.53 -1.29 11.77
C GLU A 94 4.98 -1.91 10.48
N MET A 95 4.44 -1.07 9.58
CA MET A 95 4.00 -1.49 8.25
C MET A 95 5.13 -2.15 7.45
N GLN A 96 6.33 -1.58 7.48
CA GLN A 96 7.51 -2.14 6.81
C GLN A 96 7.79 -3.55 7.29
N ARG A 97 7.85 -3.77 8.61
CA ARG A 97 8.09 -5.10 9.20
C ARG A 97 7.00 -6.09 8.81
N PHE A 98 5.74 -5.66 8.83
CA PHE A 98 4.63 -6.49 8.38
C PHE A 98 4.77 -6.91 6.92
N PHE A 99 5.07 -5.96 6.02
CA PHE A 99 5.20 -6.23 4.60
C PHE A 99 6.39 -7.13 4.27
N ILE A 100 7.51 -6.99 5.00
CA ILE A 100 8.64 -7.93 4.90
C ILE A 100 8.18 -9.34 5.27
N GLY A 101 7.48 -9.50 6.41
CA GLY A 101 6.95 -10.80 6.85
C GLY A 101 5.91 -11.41 5.90
N LYS A 102 5.30 -10.61 5.02
CA LYS A 102 4.36 -11.05 3.98
C LYS A 102 4.99 -11.19 2.59
N ASN A 103 6.31 -11.02 2.48
CA ASN A 103 7.05 -10.99 1.21
C ASN A 103 6.50 -9.96 0.20
N LYS A 104 6.01 -8.81 0.70
CA LYS A 104 5.49 -7.69 -0.10
C LYS A 104 6.55 -6.59 -0.20
N LEU A 105 7.64 -6.89 -0.89
CA LEU A 105 8.87 -6.07 -0.89
C LEU A 105 8.65 -4.60 -1.32
N ARG A 106 7.77 -4.35 -2.30
CA ARG A 106 7.49 -2.97 -2.75
C ARG A 106 6.75 -2.14 -1.71
N ALA A 107 5.78 -2.74 -1.02
CA ALA A 107 5.07 -2.08 0.07
C ALA A 107 6.02 -1.78 1.23
N ALA A 108 6.91 -2.72 1.57
CA ALA A 108 7.97 -2.49 2.54
C ALA A 108 8.91 -1.35 2.13
N GLN A 109 9.33 -1.31 0.85
CA GLN A 109 10.18 -0.25 0.32
C GLN A 109 9.49 1.12 0.37
N PHE A 110 8.20 1.18 0.03
CA PHE A 110 7.40 2.38 0.14
C PHE A 110 7.31 2.85 1.60
N SER A 111 6.96 1.96 2.53
CA SER A 111 6.90 2.30 3.96
C SER A 111 8.24 2.82 4.49
N HIS A 112 9.35 2.20 4.07
CA HIS A 112 10.68 2.64 4.45
C HIS A 112 10.98 4.06 3.97
N LYS A 113 10.76 4.35 2.68
CA LYS A 113 10.98 5.69 2.11
C LYS A 113 10.08 6.74 2.75
N MET A 114 8.82 6.39 2.99
CA MET A 114 7.87 7.28 3.64
C MET A 114 8.32 7.64 5.06
N MET A 115 8.81 6.64 5.82
CA MET A 115 9.40 6.85 7.14
C MET A 115 10.64 7.75 7.07
N GLU A 116 11.57 7.50 6.13
CA GLU A 116 12.76 8.34 5.93
C GLU A 116 12.38 9.81 5.68
N HIS A 117 11.38 10.06 4.85
CA HIS A 117 10.97 11.42 4.53
C HIS A 117 10.18 12.11 5.66
N LEU A 118 9.41 11.37 6.46
CA LEU A 118 8.66 11.95 7.59
C LEU A 118 9.55 12.25 8.79
N TYR A 119 10.59 11.44 9.02
CA TYR A 119 11.40 11.52 10.24
C TYR A 119 12.88 11.86 10.01
N GLY A 120 13.36 11.81 8.77
CA GLY A 120 14.76 12.09 8.43
C GLY A 120 15.13 13.58 8.46
N GLY A 121 14.14 14.47 8.49
CA GLY A 121 14.34 15.92 8.55
C GLY A 121 14.90 16.55 7.27
N GLU A 122 15.12 15.76 6.21
CA GLU A 122 15.53 16.25 4.90
C GLU A 122 14.31 16.76 4.11
N PRO A 123 14.41 17.93 3.47
CA PRO A 123 13.35 18.41 2.60
C PRO A 123 13.16 17.46 1.41
N ILE A 124 11.90 17.15 1.11
CA ILE A 124 11.56 16.30 -0.03
C ILE A 124 11.76 17.09 -1.32
N ASP A 125 12.50 16.51 -2.26
CA ASP A 125 12.57 17.02 -3.61
C ASP A 125 11.44 16.46 -4.49
N GLY A 126 11.15 17.16 -5.60
CA GLY A 126 10.09 16.73 -6.52
C GLY A 126 10.34 15.35 -7.14
N TYR A 127 11.61 14.94 -7.24
CA TYR A 127 11.98 13.62 -7.75
C TYR A 127 11.60 12.49 -6.77
N SER A 128 11.97 12.62 -5.48
CA SER A 128 11.62 11.64 -4.45
C SER A 128 10.11 11.52 -4.29
N LEU A 129 9.39 12.63 -4.38
CA LEU A 129 7.93 12.67 -4.40
C LEU A 129 7.36 11.86 -5.57
N ALA A 130 7.89 12.05 -6.79
CA ALA A 130 7.46 11.29 -7.96
C ALA A 130 7.76 9.78 -7.82
N VAL A 131 8.89 9.41 -7.18
CA VAL A 131 9.24 8.02 -6.87
C VAL A 131 8.23 7.40 -5.89
N LEU A 132 7.87 8.11 -4.82
CA LEU A 132 6.87 7.67 -3.85
C LEU A 132 5.51 7.43 -4.52
N ILE A 133 5.04 8.38 -5.33
CA ILE A 133 3.78 8.25 -6.07
C ILE A 133 3.83 7.04 -7.01
N SER A 134 4.93 6.86 -7.75
CA SER A 134 5.09 5.73 -8.66
C SER A 134 5.09 4.38 -7.92
N LEU A 135 5.78 4.29 -6.78
CA LEU A 135 5.78 3.11 -5.92
C LEU A 135 4.38 2.78 -5.43
N LEU A 136 3.65 3.78 -4.90
CA LEU A 136 2.30 3.60 -4.41
C LEU A 136 1.33 3.14 -5.51
N LYS A 137 1.38 3.76 -6.70
CA LYS A 137 0.58 3.35 -7.86
C LYS A 137 0.85 1.89 -8.24
N LYS A 138 2.12 1.45 -8.22
CA LYS A 138 2.49 0.06 -8.50
C LYS A 138 1.91 -0.89 -7.47
N ILE A 139 2.03 -0.57 -6.18
CA ILE A 139 1.48 -1.39 -5.09
C ILE A 139 -0.04 -1.53 -5.25
N ILE A 140 -0.76 -0.42 -5.44
CA ILE A 140 -2.22 -0.43 -5.65
C ILE A 140 -2.59 -1.26 -6.89
N SER A 141 -1.82 -1.17 -7.96
CA SER A 141 -2.11 -1.91 -9.20
C SER A 141 -1.84 -3.41 -9.08
N GLU A 142 -0.85 -3.83 -8.29
CA GLU A 142 -0.53 -5.24 -8.03
C GLU A 142 -1.50 -5.89 -7.07
N ASP A 143 -2.00 -5.13 -6.09
CA ASP A 143 -2.93 -5.63 -5.09
C ASP A 143 -4.40 -5.47 -5.48
N LYS A 144 -4.73 -4.79 -6.58
CA LYS A 144 -6.05 -4.92 -7.21
C LYS A 144 -6.16 -6.38 -7.66
N PRO A 145 -6.89 -7.28 -6.92
CA PRO A 145 -7.16 -8.58 -7.48
C PRO A 145 -7.90 -8.32 -8.79
N ASN A 146 -7.80 -9.22 -9.75
CA ASN A 146 -8.52 -9.18 -11.00
C ASN A 146 -10.05 -9.19 -10.73
N GLN A 147 -10.59 -8.07 -10.24
CA GLN A 147 -11.89 -7.88 -9.59
C GLN A 147 -13.02 -8.02 -10.61
N GLN A 148 -12.64 -8.16 -11.89
CA GLN A 148 -13.53 -8.46 -13.00
C GLN A 148 -13.77 -9.97 -13.21
N GLN A 149 -13.05 -10.89 -12.54
CA GLN A 149 -13.17 -12.34 -12.86
C GLN A 149 -13.63 -13.28 -11.74
N THR A 150 -13.58 -12.92 -10.46
CA THR A 150 -13.78 -13.91 -9.37
C THR A 150 -15.18 -13.98 -8.76
N THR A 151 -16.07 -13.02 -9.05
CA THR A 151 -17.44 -13.02 -8.48
C THR A 151 -18.36 -14.10 -9.05
N SER A 152 -18.04 -14.70 -10.21
CA SER A 152 -18.90 -15.73 -10.83
C SER A 152 -18.55 -17.18 -10.46
N LEU A 153 -17.30 -17.46 -10.06
CA LEU A 153 -16.83 -18.83 -9.83
C LEU A 153 -16.90 -19.27 -8.36
N PHE A 154 -16.60 -18.38 -7.41
CA PHE A 154 -16.63 -18.73 -5.98
C PHE A 154 -18.06 -18.99 -5.46
N PHE A 155 -19.09 -18.30 -5.98
CA PHE A 155 -20.48 -18.57 -5.61
C PHE A 155 -21.02 -19.90 -6.15
N LYS A 156 -20.45 -20.45 -7.24
CA LYS A 156 -20.87 -21.76 -7.78
C LYS A 156 -20.29 -22.95 -7.01
N ILE A 157 -19.14 -22.79 -6.35
CA ILE A 157 -18.48 -23.88 -5.62
C ILE A 157 -18.85 -23.87 -4.12
N PHE A 158 -19.01 -22.71 -3.49
CA PHE A 158 -19.28 -22.63 -2.05
C PHE A 158 -20.73 -22.91 -1.62
N GLY A 159 -21.68 -23.00 -2.56
CA GLY A 159 -23.06 -23.39 -2.25
C GLY A 159 -23.24 -24.85 -1.81
N LYS A 160 -22.21 -25.71 -1.94
CA LYS A 160 -22.32 -27.15 -1.64
C LYS A 160 -21.55 -27.66 -0.42
N PHE A 161 -20.75 -26.81 0.27
CA PHE A 161 -19.74 -27.32 1.21
C PHE A 161 -19.65 -26.57 2.56
N ILE A 162 -20.76 -26.07 3.10
CA ILE A 162 -20.80 -25.63 4.51
C ILE A 162 -21.22 -26.83 5.38
N GLY A 163 -20.26 -27.71 5.64
CA GLY A 163 -20.43 -28.90 6.48
C GLY A 163 -19.15 -29.42 7.14
N MET A 164 -18.02 -28.71 7.06
CA MET A 164 -16.73 -29.24 7.56
C MET A 164 -15.98 -28.19 8.39
N ARG A 165 -16.10 -28.32 9.71
CA ARG A 165 -15.24 -27.66 10.70
C ARG A 165 -13.79 -28.06 10.44
N SER A 166 -12.92 -27.10 10.16
CA SER A 166 -11.47 -27.29 10.22
C SER A 166 -10.89 -26.46 11.35
N SER A 167 -10.16 -27.14 12.23
CA SER A 167 -9.43 -26.63 13.38
C SER A 167 -8.26 -25.76 12.93
N PRO A 168 -7.82 -24.78 13.75
CA PRO A 168 -6.67 -23.93 13.42
C PRO A 168 -5.40 -24.77 13.44
N LYS A 169 -4.69 -24.85 12.30
CA LYS A 169 -3.31 -25.33 12.26
C LYS A 169 -2.36 -24.16 12.52
N GLU A 170 -1.51 -24.38 13.49
CA GLU A 170 -0.38 -23.55 13.90
C GLU A 170 0.59 -23.38 12.71
N ILE A 171 0.83 -22.12 12.34
CA ILE A 171 1.73 -21.76 11.24
C ILE A 171 3.13 -21.68 11.83
N VAL A 172 3.97 -22.68 11.54
CA VAL A 172 5.41 -22.64 11.78
C VAL A 172 6.01 -21.62 10.81
N GLN A 173 6.66 -20.59 11.34
CA GLN A 173 7.44 -19.63 10.56
C GLN A 173 8.77 -20.27 10.16
N GLU A 174 8.97 -20.57 8.88
CA GLU A 174 10.30 -20.80 8.32
C GLU A 174 10.96 -19.44 8.05
N GLU A 175 12.12 -19.20 8.65
CA GLU A 175 12.94 -18.03 8.31
C GLU A 175 13.45 -18.15 6.87
N PRO A 176 13.36 -17.08 6.05
CA PRO A 176 13.89 -17.09 4.71
C PRO A 176 15.43 -17.22 4.75
N SER A 177 15.94 -18.28 4.13
CA SER A 177 17.37 -18.51 3.91
C SER A 177 18.01 -17.27 3.27
N LYS A 178 19.12 -16.81 3.85
CA LYS A 178 19.87 -15.61 3.42
C LYS A 178 20.42 -15.71 2.00
N GLU A 179 20.41 -16.89 1.38
CA GLU A 179 20.93 -17.14 0.04
C GLU A 179 19.99 -16.63 -1.08
N ASP A 180 18.67 -16.55 -0.83
CA ASP A 180 17.70 -16.11 -1.86
C ASP A 180 17.59 -14.58 -2.00
N MET A 181 18.02 -13.81 -1.01
CA MET A 181 18.01 -12.34 -1.07
C MET A 181 19.04 -11.79 -2.06
N GLY A 182 20.13 -12.51 -2.31
CA GLY A 182 21.17 -12.10 -3.28
C GLY A 182 20.65 -12.12 -4.73
N ALA A 183 19.82 -13.10 -5.08
CA ALA A 183 19.28 -13.23 -6.43
C ALA A 183 18.28 -12.09 -6.76
N LEU A 184 17.45 -11.69 -5.80
CA LEU A 184 16.45 -10.63 -5.97
C LEU A 184 17.06 -9.23 -6.14
N ILE A 185 18.24 -8.98 -5.57
CA ILE A 185 18.94 -7.71 -5.74
C ILE A 185 19.57 -7.63 -7.15
N LEU A 186 20.13 -8.73 -7.66
CA LEU A 186 20.77 -8.79 -8.98
C LEU A 186 19.78 -8.64 -10.14
N GLU A 187 18.55 -9.13 -10.00
CA GLU A 187 17.53 -9.00 -11.04
C GLU A 187 16.95 -7.57 -11.15
N ASN A 188 16.81 -6.86 -10.04
CA ASN A 188 16.35 -5.47 -10.04
C ASN A 188 17.40 -4.48 -10.59
N VAL A 189 18.70 -4.75 -10.39
CA VAL A 189 19.79 -3.91 -10.91
C VAL A 189 19.94 -4.04 -12.42
N ARG A 190 19.71 -5.24 -12.99
CA ARG A 190 19.84 -5.50 -14.44
C ARG A 190 18.80 -4.78 -15.31
N ASN A 191 17.66 -4.42 -14.73
CA ASN A 191 16.56 -3.73 -15.44
C ASN A 191 16.65 -2.20 -15.38
N LEU A 192 17.62 -1.63 -14.66
CA LEU A 192 17.87 -0.20 -14.70
C LEU A 192 18.66 0.13 -15.98
N LYS A 193 17.93 0.58 -17.02
CA LYS A 193 18.56 1.18 -18.21
C LYS A 193 19.49 2.31 -17.73
N PRO A 194 20.75 2.38 -18.22
CA PRO A 194 21.64 3.47 -17.87
C PRO A 194 20.98 4.79 -18.28
N LEU A 195 20.74 5.65 -17.29
CA LEU A 195 20.32 7.03 -17.53
C LEU A 195 21.46 7.72 -18.27
N ILE A 196 21.30 7.87 -19.59
CA ILE A 196 22.14 8.77 -20.38
C ILE A 196 21.74 10.18 -19.95
N ILE A 197 22.43 10.70 -18.92
CA ILE A 197 22.33 12.10 -18.52
C ILE A 197 22.92 12.89 -19.68
N LYS A 198 22.04 13.44 -20.54
CA LYS A 198 22.43 14.47 -21.50
C LYS A 198 22.92 15.65 -20.67
N GLN A 199 24.23 15.86 -20.64
CA GLN A 199 24.81 17.06 -20.07
C GLN A 199 24.24 18.25 -20.83
N GLU A 200 23.40 19.03 -20.16
CA GLU A 200 22.93 20.30 -20.67
C GLU A 200 24.17 21.20 -20.79
N PRO A 201 24.43 21.79 -21.97
CA PRO A 201 25.62 22.61 -22.16
C PRO A 201 25.59 23.76 -21.16
N VAL A 202 26.58 23.78 -20.28
CA VAL A 202 26.78 24.85 -19.30
C VAL A 202 26.86 26.17 -20.04
N GLN A 203 25.78 26.94 -20.03
CA GLN A 203 25.78 28.30 -20.54
C GLN A 203 26.60 29.13 -19.58
N MET A 204 27.84 29.45 -19.97
CA MET A 204 28.65 30.39 -19.22
C MET A 204 27.93 31.75 -19.20
N PRO A 205 27.75 32.38 -18.03
CA PRO A 205 27.16 33.70 -17.94
C PRO A 205 28.04 34.70 -18.69
N ARG A 206 27.49 35.24 -19.78
CA ARG A 206 28.12 36.24 -20.64
C ARG A 206 28.08 37.58 -19.90
N ASN A 207 29.26 38.06 -19.52
CA ASN A 207 29.62 39.45 -19.23
C ASN A 207 28.73 40.24 -18.25
N LEU A 208 29.12 40.24 -16.98
CA LEU A 208 28.86 41.39 -16.09
C LEU A 208 30.12 42.27 -16.06
N SER A 209 29.90 43.51 -16.48
CA SER A 209 30.85 44.62 -16.48
C SER A 209 31.43 44.87 -15.07
N PRO A 210 32.71 45.24 -14.93
CA PRO A 210 33.36 45.37 -13.63
C PRO A 210 32.98 46.71 -12.99
N LYS A 211 32.27 46.66 -11.86
CA LYS A 211 32.14 47.80 -10.96
C LYS A 211 32.99 47.54 -9.72
N SER A 212 34.19 48.11 -9.75
CA SER A 212 35.18 48.12 -8.69
C SER A 212 34.61 48.72 -7.39
N SER A 213 34.68 47.94 -6.31
CA SER A 213 34.68 48.44 -4.93
C SER A 213 35.77 47.68 -4.17
N PRO A 214 36.75 48.36 -3.57
CA PRO A 214 37.81 47.72 -2.79
C PRO A 214 37.26 47.41 -1.40
N ARG A 215 37.10 46.12 -1.07
CA ARG A 215 36.80 45.69 0.30
C ARG A 215 37.74 44.56 0.71
N GLU A 216 38.69 44.97 1.53
CA GLU A 216 39.45 44.22 2.54
C GLU A 216 39.52 42.69 2.39
N SER A 217 40.66 42.26 1.88
CA SER A 217 41.13 40.88 1.86
C SER A 217 41.40 40.38 3.27
N HIS A 218 40.56 39.48 3.78
CA HIS A 218 40.97 38.52 4.79
C HIS A 218 41.75 37.37 4.13
N PRO A 219 42.89 36.93 4.69
CA PRO A 219 43.66 35.83 4.13
C PRO A 219 42.93 34.50 4.33
N ILE A 220 42.33 33.98 3.25
CA ILE A 220 41.94 32.56 3.14
C ILE A 220 43.22 31.77 2.95
N ILE A 221 43.88 31.47 4.06
CA ILE A 221 45.01 30.55 4.13
C ILE A 221 44.45 29.17 4.51
N ASN A 222 44.70 28.19 3.63
CA ASN A 222 44.76 26.74 3.89
C ASN A 222 43.46 25.90 3.93
N ALA A 223 42.68 25.89 2.85
CA ALA A 223 41.77 24.76 2.58
C ALA A 223 42.38 23.70 1.63
N ILE A 224 43.36 24.09 0.79
CA ILE A 224 43.93 23.21 -0.24
C ILE A 224 44.88 22.16 0.35
N ASP A 225 45.49 22.42 1.52
CA ASP A 225 46.44 21.52 2.18
C ASP A 225 45.78 20.31 2.89
N SER A 226 44.44 20.25 2.90
CA SER A 226 43.68 19.19 3.57
C SER A 226 43.44 17.95 2.70
N LEU A 227 43.41 18.09 1.36
CA LEU A 227 43.16 16.99 0.44
C LEU A 227 44.39 16.08 0.27
N ASP A 228 45.59 16.66 0.20
CA ASP A 228 46.83 15.88 0.10
C ASP A 228 47.11 15.06 1.36
N ARG A 229 46.78 15.60 2.55
CA ARG A 229 46.88 14.84 3.81
C ARG A 229 45.93 13.64 3.85
N ILE A 230 44.74 13.75 3.26
CA ILE A 230 43.79 12.63 3.17
C ILE A 230 44.30 11.57 2.20
N ALA A 231 44.85 11.97 1.05
CA ALA A 231 45.40 11.05 0.05
C ALA A 231 46.59 10.22 0.59
N ILE A 232 47.49 10.86 1.35
CA ILE A 232 48.64 10.17 1.98
C ILE A 232 48.16 9.14 3.00
N LYS A 233 47.20 9.49 3.85
CA LYS A 233 46.67 8.60 4.90
C LYS A 233 45.92 7.37 4.34
N VAL A 234 45.28 7.52 3.18
CA VAL A 234 44.62 6.40 2.47
C VAL A 234 45.66 5.46 1.84
N ARG A 235 46.79 5.98 1.35
CA ARG A 235 47.86 5.17 0.76
C ARG A 235 48.60 4.34 1.82
N GLU A 236 48.83 4.87 3.01
CA GLU A 236 49.47 4.12 4.11
C GLU A 236 48.64 2.92 4.58
N ARG A 237 47.31 3.08 4.72
CA ARG A 237 46.43 1.97 5.14
C ARG A 237 46.36 0.83 4.13
N LYS A 238 46.59 1.10 2.85
CA LYS A 238 46.63 0.06 1.81
C LYS A 238 47.89 -0.81 1.90
N ASN A 239 49.00 -0.27 2.38
CA ASN A 239 50.26 -1.01 2.48
C ASN A 239 50.37 -1.87 3.75
N THR A 240 49.55 -1.60 4.78
CA THR A 240 49.53 -2.41 6.02
C THR A 240 48.64 -3.66 5.95
N LEU A 241 47.93 -3.87 4.84
CA LEU A 241 46.99 -4.98 4.65
C LEU A 241 47.53 -6.07 3.68
N TRP A 242 48.83 -6.05 3.39
CA TRP A 242 49.54 -7.05 2.59
C TRP A 242 50.74 -7.60 3.35
#